data_AF-A0A9X4KQJ4-F1
#
_entry.id   AF-A0A9X4KQJ4-F1
#
_cell.length_a   1.000
_cell.length_b   1.000
_cell.length_c   1.000
_cell.angle_alpha   90.00
_cell.angle_beta   90.00
_cell.angle_gamma   90.00
#
_symmetry.space_group_name_H-M   'P 1'
#
loop_
_entity.id
_entity.type
_entity.pdbx_description
1 polymer ?
#
loop_
_entity_poly.entity_id
_entity_poly.type
_entity_poly.pdbx_seq_one_letter_code
_entity_poly.pdbx_strand_id
1 'polypeptide(L)'
;MINDTLAFTCRDLLLIPNLQGAIVLAGQKGMDRAVNRVNVMEVPDVIDWVRPGEFLVTSGFPFRDDPDRIAGMIPPARGTGRGGARY
;
A
#
# COMPACT_ATOMS: atom_id res chain seq x y z
N MET A 1 -21.65 -11.88 -13.39
CA MET A 1 -21.36 -11.98 -11.95
C MET A 1 -19.85 -12.10 -11.81
N ILE A 2 -19.18 -11.07 -11.28
CA ILE A 2 -17.76 -11.17 -10.92
C ILE A 2 -17.69 -11.97 -9.61
N ASN A 3 -16.79 -12.93 -9.56
CA ASN A 3 -16.73 -13.97 -8.55
C ASN A 3 -16.19 -13.41 -7.22
N ASP A 4 -17.03 -13.29 -6.19
CA ASP A 4 -16.70 -12.79 -4.84
C ASP A 4 -15.75 -13.73 -4.02
N THR A 5 -15.33 -14.87 -4.58
CA THR A 5 -14.68 -15.94 -3.82
C THR A 5 -13.14 -15.92 -3.81
N LEU A 6 -12.48 -15.03 -4.57
CA LEU A 6 -11.01 -14.93 -4.62
C LEU A 6 -10.59 -13.46 -4.74
N ALA A 7 -10.60 -12.73 -3.62
CA ALA A 7 -10.03 -11.39 -3.57
C ALA A 7 -8.50 -11.48 -3.71
N PHE A 8 -7.92 -10.71 -4.63
CA PHE A 8 -6.48 -10.58 -4.77
C PHE A 8 -5.96 -9.69 -3.62
N THR A 9 -5.03 -10.19 -2.82
CA THR A 9 -4.60 -9.56 -1.57
C THR A 9 -3.22 -8.89 -1.68
N CYS A 10 -2.86 -8.11 -0.67
CA CYS A 10 -1.49 -7.59 -0.54
C CYS A 10 -0.43 -8.71 -0.48
N ARG A 11 -0.79 -9.88 0.05
CA ARG A 11 0.09 -11.06 0.08
C ARG A 11 0.32 -11.60 -1.32
N ASP A 12 -0.70 -11.61 -2.16
CA ASP A 12 -0.60 -12.11 -3.54
C ASP A 12 0.29 -11.21 -4.41
N LEU A 13 0.35 -9.90 -4.12
CA LEU A 13 1.31 -8.99 -4.78
C LEU A 13 2.75 -9.46 -4.62
N LEU A 14 3.14 -9.96 -3.45
CA LEU A 14 4.51 -10.43 -3.19
C LEU A 14 4.87 -11.71 -3.96
N LEU A 15 3.87 -12.40 -4.52
CA LEU A 15 4.07 -13.57 -5.37
C LEU A 15 4.32 -13.19 -6.84
N ILE A 16 4.12 -11.91 -7.21
CA ILE A 16 4.39 -11.42 -8.57
C ILE A 16 5.91 -11.50 -8.83
N PRO A 17 6.36 -12.10 -9.96
CA PRO A 17 7.78 -12.22 -10.30
C PRO A 17 8.58 -10.92 -10.16
N ASN A 18 8.01 -9.79 -10.57
CA ASN A 18 8.65 -8.47 -10.49
C ASN A 18 8.77 -7.90 -9.07
N LEU A 19 8.04 -8.47 -8.10
CA LEU A 19 8.09 -8.11 -6.69
C LEU A 19 8.81 -9.18 -5.86
N GLN A 20 9.41 -10.19 -6.50
CA GLN A 20 10.24 -11.17 -5.81
C GLN A 20 11.41 -10.46 -5.10
N GLY A 21 11.54 -10.72 -3.80
CA GLY A 21 12.53 -10.06 -2.94
C GLY A 21 12.07 -8.73 -2.33
N ALA A 22 10.85 -8.27 -2.61
CA ALA A 22 10.28 -7.13 -1.90
C ALA A 22 10.13 -7.43 -0.39
N ILE A 23 10.46 -6.45 0.45
CA ILE A 23 10.43 -6.57 1.91
C ILE A 23 9.30 -5.70 2.45
N VAL A 24 8.46 -6.31 3.30
CA VAL A 24 7.39 -5.58 4.01
C VAL A 24 7.99 -4.88 5.22
N LEU A 25 8.19 -3.56 5.13
CA LEU A 25 8.74 -2.74 6.21
C LEU A 25 7.69 -2.42 7.30
N ALA A 26 6.42 -2.31 6.93
CA ALA A 26 5.31 -2.00 7.84
C ALA A 26 3.99 -2.59 7.33
N GLY A 27 2.97 -2.62 8.19
CA GLY A 27 1.61 -3.01 7.79
C GLY A 27 1.39 -4.51 7.64
N GLN A 28 2.24 -5.36 8.23
CA GLN A 28 2.17 -6.83 8.15
C GLN A 28 0.79 -7.38 8.58
N LYS A 29 0.08 -6.70 9.48
CA LYS A 29 -1.30 -7.06 9.90
C LYS A 29 -2.35 -6.87 8.81
N GLY A 30 -2.06 -6.11 7.76
CA GLY A 30 -2.96 -5.81 6.65
C GLY A 30 -2.70 -6.64 5.39
N MET A 31 -1.85 -7.67 5.46
CA MET A 31 -1.44 -8.44 4.27
C MET A 31 -2.57 -9.19 3.57
N ASP A 32 -3.65 -9.51 4.29
CA ASP A 32 -4.80 -10.22 3.74
C ASP A 32 -5.92 -9.26 3.28
N ARG A 33 -5.65 -7.95 3.21
CA ARG A 33 -6.58 -6.96 2.64
C ARG A 33 -6.64 -7.10 1.12
N ALA A 34 -7.84 -6.97 0.57
CA ALA A 34 -8.09 -6.97 -0.86
C ALA A 34 -7.50 -5.73 -1.54
N VAL A 35 -6.84 -5.95 -2.67
CA VAL A 35 -6.33 -4.93 -3.57
C VAL A 35 -7.27 -4.87 -4.77
N ASN A 36 -7.91 -3.71 -4.92
CA ASN A 36 -8.93 -3.49 -5.95
C ASN A 36 -8.41 -2.63 -7.10
N ARG A 37 -7.36 -1.83 -6.84
CA ARG A 37 -6.84 -0.81 -7.76
C ARG A 37 -5.34 -0.66 -7.57
N VAL A 38 -4.64 -0.37 -8.67
CA VAL A 38 -3.22 0.00 -8.64
C VAL A 38 -3.10 1.43 -9.14
N ASN A 39 -2.32 2.25 -8.44
CA ASN A 39 -2.04 3.62 -8.84
C ASN A 39 -0.54 3.90 -8.74
N VAL A 40 -0.02 4.74 -9.63
CA VAL A 40 1.38 5.17 -9.61
C VAL A 40 1.45 6.59 -9.06
N MET A 41 2.27 6.81 -8.04
CA MET A 41 2.45 8.09 -7.40
C MET A 41 3.80 8.70 -7.76
N GLU A 42 3.76 9.89 -8.36
CA GLU A 42 4.96 10.70 -8.63
C GLU A 42 5.10 11.91 -7.70
N VAL A 43 4.01 12.37 -7.07
CA VAL A 43 4.02 13.51 -6.15
C VAL A 43 3.50 13.06 -4.78
N PRO A 44 4.25 13.23 -3.68
CA PRO A 44 3.88 12.72 -2.36
C PRO A 44 2.65 13.37 -1.72
N ASP A 45 2.21 14.54 -2.21
CA ASP A 45 1.10 15.32 -1.65
C ASP A 45 -0.27 14.62 -1.77
N VAL A 46 -0.38 13.54 -2.55
CA VAL A 46 -1.64 12.82 -2.79
C VAL A 46 -1.88 11.66 -1.82
N ILE A 47 -0.97 11.39 -0.88
CA ILE A 47 -1.10 10.28 0.09
C ILE A 47 -2.40 10.34 0.90
N ASP A 48 -2.83 11.55 1.30
CA ASP A 48 -4.07 11.74 2.06
C ASP A 48 -5.35 11.40 1.26
N TRP A 49 -5.21 11.26 -0.06
CA TRP A 49 -6.32 11.01 -0.99
C TRP A 49 -6.42 9.54 -1.40
N VAL A 50 -5.52 8.69 -0.92
CA VAL A 50 -5.53 7.25 -1.19
C VAL A 50 -6.83 6.64 -0.67
N ARG A 51 -7.47 5.85 -1.53
CA ARG A 51 -8.74 5.18 -1.22
C ARG A 51 -8.49 3.79 -0.66
N PRO A 52 -9.40 3.26 0.17
CA PRO A 52 -9.32 1.87 0.60
C PRO A 52 -9.24 0.89 -0.58
N GLY A 53 -8.34 -0.10 -0.47
CA GLY A 53 -8.04 -1.09 -1.50
C GLY A 53 -7.17 -0.60 -2.66
N GLU A 54 -6.58 0.60 -2.59
CA GLU A 54 -5.57 1.07 -3.55
C GLU A 54 -4.17 0.60 -3.17
N PHE A 55 -3.48 -0.01 -4.13
CA PHE A 55 -2.06 -0.32 -4.07
C PHE A 55 -1.27 0.77 -4.81
N LEU A 56 -0.49 1.53 -4.06
CA LEU A 56 0.29 2.65 -4.57
C LEU A 56 1.72 2.21 -4.90
N VAL A 57 2.18 2.52 -6.11
CA VAL A 57 3.55 2.26 -6.57
C VAL A 57 4.26 3.58 -6.81
N THR A 58 5.50 3.72 -6.36
CA THR A 58 6.33 4.90 -6.63
C THR A 58 7.78 4.48 -6.90
N SER A 59 8.49 5.26 -7.70
CA SER A 59 9.93 5.08 -7.95
C SER A 59 10.80 5.60 -6.79
N GLY A 60 10.21 6.32 -5.83
CA GLY A 60 10.94 6.97 -4.76
C GLY A 60 11.77 8.18 -5.22
N PHE A 61 11.71 8.55 -6.51
CA PHE A 61 12.46 9.69 -7.06
C PHE A 61 12.27 11.02 -6.29
N PRO A 62 11.05 11.37 -5.83
CA PRO A 62 10.84 12.60 -5.03
C PRO A 62 11.60 12.63 -3.71
N PHE A 63 12.12 11.50 -3.24
CA PHE A 63 12.85 11.35 -1.98
C PHE A 63 14.35 11.17 -2.17
N ARG A 64 14.86 11.33 -3.39
CA ARG A 64 16.29 11.14 -3.70
C ARG A 64 17.20 11.98 -2.80
N ASP A 65 16.84 13.24 -2.58
CA ASP A 65 17.65 14.19 -1.80
C ASP A 65 17.35 14.15 -0.30
N ASP A 66 16.27 13.47 0.10
CA ASP A 66 15.86 13.31 1.49
C ASP A 66 15.17 11.94 1.70
N PRO A 67 15.94 10.85 1.81
CA PRO A 67 15.41 9.49 1.94
C PRO A 67 14.62 9.26 3.22
N ASP A 68 14.92 10.00 4.30
CA ASP A 68 14.25 9.86 5.59
C ASP A 68 12.76 10.22 5.50
N ARG A 69 12.38 11.06 4.54
CA ARG A 69 10.97 11.39 4.27
C ARG A 69 10.14 10.22 3.76
N ILE A 70 10.75 9.16 3.22
CA ILE A 70 10.02 7.94 2.84
C ILE A 70 9.36 7.30 4.06
N ALA A 71 10.04 7.30 5.21
CA ALA A 71 9.46 6.77 6.45
C ALA A 71 8.20 7.56 6.87
N GLY A 72 8.17 8.86 6.58
CA GLY A 72 7.01 9.72 6.80
C GLY A 72 5.79 9.39 5.91
N MET A 73 5.98 8.67 4.81
CA MET A 73 4.87 8.16 3.98
C MET A 73 4.16 6.96 4.63
N ILE A 74 4.83 6.25 5.53
CA ILE A 74 4.23 5.13 6.25
C ILE A 74 3.48 5.74 7.44
N PRO A 75 2.14 5.81 7.39
CA PRO A 75 1.40 6.34 8.52
C PRO A 75 1.71 5.50 9.76
N PRO A 76 1.86 6.13 10.94
CA PRO A 76 2.12 5.40 12.18
C PRO A 76 1.05 4.33 12.37
N ALA A 77 1.47 3.14 12.79
CA ALA A 77 0.57 2.02 13.03
C ALA A 77 -0.51 2.42 14.05
N ARG A 78 -1.70 2.80 13.59
CA ARG A 78 -2.82 3.14 14.47
C ARG A 78 -3.36 1.85 15.05
N GLY A 79 -3.04 1.62 16.33
CA GLY A 79 -3.59 0.54 17.12
C GLY A 79 -5.10 0.69 17.27
N THR A 80 -5.81 -0.38 16.92
CA THR A 80 -7.18 -0.72 17.32
C THR A 80 -8.33 0.09 16.72
N GLY A 81 -9.37 -0.66 16.35
CA GLY A 81 -10.46 -0.21 15.51
C GLY A 81 -11.34 0.86 16.15
N ARG A 82 -11.75 1.81 15.32
CA ARG A 82 -13.06 2.45 15.36
C ARG A 82 -13.37 2.91 13.94
N GLY A 83 -14.62 2.73 13.54
CA GLY A 83 -15.12 2.85 12.18
C GLY A 83 -14.63 4.09 11.46
N GLY A 84 -14.05 3.84 10.28
CA GLY A 84 -13.48 4.83 9.39
C GLY A 84 -12.79 4.04 8.29
N ALA A 85 -13.60 3.44 7.41
CA ALA A 85 -13.14 2.65 6.28
C ALA A 85 -12.32 3.54 5.34
N ARG A 86 -11.01 3.59 5.57
CA ARG A 86 -9.97 3.99 4.62
C ARG A 86 -8.67 3.24 4.93
N TYR A 87 -8.64 1.96 4.58
CA TYR A 87 -7.52 1.22 3.99
C TYR A 87 -8.07 -0.07 3.38
#